data_AF-A0A920RMC2-F1
#
_entry.id   AF-A0A920RMC2-F1
#
_cell.length_a   1.000
_cell.length_b   1.000
_cell.length_c   1.000
_cell.angle_alpha   90.00
_cell.angle_beta   90.00
_cell.angle_gamma   90.00
#
_symmetry.space_group_name_H-M   'P 1'
#
loop_
_entity.id
_entity.type
_entity.pdbx_description
1 polymer ?
#
loop_
_entity_poly.entity_id
_entity_poly.type
_entity_poly.pdbx_seq_one_letter_code
_entity_poly.pdbx_strand_id
1 'polypeptide(L)'
;MSPLDELNRPDSHEGTPFVSPDGAFLYFASNRPARRGEEANLDLFRAGWKTDRFGGPVNLGPMINTESDETEPGLSAEGFRLVFATNRDGRVRLYQSVAREIELRAEWDSSRWDGLWLSVRISGPGP
;
A
#
# COMPACT_ATOMS: atom_id res chain seq x y z
N MET A 1 13.12 16.59 -16.78
CA MET A 1 12.45 15.36 -16.31
C MET A 1 13.48 14.61 -15.50
N SER A 2 13.15 14.18 -14.28
CA SER A 2 14.08 13.50 -13.37
C SER A 2 13.45 12.19 -12.88
N PRO A 3 14.25 11.12 -12.66
CA PRO A 3 13.77 9.90 -12.03
C PRO A 3 13.31 10.14 -10.58
N LEU A 4 12.43 9.27 -10.07
CA LEU A 4 12.08 9.18 -8.65
C LEU A 4 13.14 8.32 -7.93
N ASP A 5 14.34 8.85 -7.76
CA ASP A 5 15.50 8.14 -7.21
C ASP A 5 15.23 7.58 -5.80
N GLU A 6 14.32 8.19 -5.04
CA GLU A 6 13.93 7.70 -3.71
C GLU A 6 13.05 6.43 -3.75
N LEU A 7 12.46 6.11 -4.90
CA LEU A 7 11.61 4.93 -5.09
C LEU A 7 12.27 3.87 -5.98
N ASN A 8 13.00 4.27 -7.01
CA ASN A 8 13.63 3.35 -7.96
C ASN A 8 14.78 2.59 -7.30
N ARG A 9 14.92 1.29 -7.58
CA ARG A 9 16.12 0.54 -7.18
C ARG A 9 16.80 -0.06 -8.40
N PRO A 10 18.14 -0.11 -8.41
CA PRO A 10 18.88 -0.68 -9.54
C PRO A 10 18.67 -2.19 -9.70
N ASP A 11 18.21 -2.87 -8.65
CA ASP A 11 18.03 -4.32 -8.56
C ASP A 11 16.56 -4.77 -8.67
N SER A 12 15.64 -3.85 -8.98
CA SER A 12 14.22 -4.18 -9.16
C SER A 12 13.58 -3.44 -10.34
N HIS A 13 12.38 -3.89 -10.70
CA HIS A 13 11.51 -3.28 -11.69
C HIS A 13 10.42 -2.52 -10.96
N GLU A 14 10.34 -1.21 -11.16
CA GLU A 14 9.23 -0.38 -10.69
C GLU A 14 8.28 -0.12 -11.85
N GLY A 15 7.00 -0.44 -11.67
CA GLY A 15 6.03 -0.36 -12.75
C GLY A 15 4.62 -0.06 -12.28
N THR A 16 3.75 0.12 -13.28
CA THR A 16 2.31 0.32 -13.10
C THR A 16 1.95 1.35 -12.02
N PRO A 17 2.44 2.60 -12.13
CA PRO A 17 2.19 3.62 -11.13
C PRO A 17 0.72 4.05 -11.12
N PHE A 18 0.17 4.29 -9.93
CA PHE A 18 -1.15 4.86 -9.72
C PHE A 18 -1.12 5.84 -8.55
N VAL A 19 -1.45 7.10 -8.81
CA VAL A 19 -1.58 8.12 -7.76
C VAL A 19 -2.98 8.07 -7.17
N SER A 20 -3.10 8.06 -5.85
CA SER A 20 -4.39 8.06 -5.16
C SER A 20 -5.21 9.30 -5.53
N PRO A 21 -6.55 9.23 -5.51
CA PRO A 21 -7.42 10.36 -5.89
C PRO A 21 -7.18 11.65 -5.09
N ASP A 22 -6.73 11.53 -3.84
CA ASP A 22 -6.36 12.66 -2.97
C ASP A 22 -4.89 13.12 -3.14
N GLY A 23 -4.11 12.43 -3.98
CA GLY A 23 -2.69 12.69 -4.20
C GLY A 23 -1.77 12.29 -3.04
N ALA A 24 -2.30 11.71 -1.95
CA ALA A 24 -1.53 11.41 -0.75
C ALA A 24 -0.58 10.21 -0.92
N PHE A 25 -0.86 9.30 -1.86
CA PHE A 25 -0.10 8.07 -2.05
C PHE A 25 0.17 7.79 -3.53
N LEU A 26 1.35 7.25 -3.82
CA LEU A 26 1.63 6.52 -5.05
C LEU A 26 1.60 5.02 -4.74
N TYR A 27 0.81 4.29 -5.50
CA TYR A 27 0.81 2.83 -5.57
C TYR A 27 1.59 2.39 -6.80
N PHE A 28 2.35 1.30 -6.69
CA PHE A 28 3.14 0.78 -7.80
C PHE A 28 3.48 -0.69 -7.57
N ALA A 29 3.79 -1.41 -8.66
CA ALA A 29 4.28 -2.77 -8.60
C ALA A 29 5.81 -2.77 -8.52
N SER A 30 6.39 -3.68 -7.73
CA SER A 30 7.83 -3.89 -7.72
C SER A 30 8.21 -5.31 -7.34
N ASN A 31 9.26 -5.85 -7.95
CA ASN A 31 9.87 -7.13 -7.57
C ASN A 31 11.02 -6.97 -6.55
N ARG A 32 11.05 -5.85 -5.83
CA ARG A 32 11.92 -5.70 -4.66
C ARG A 32 11.47 -6.70 -3.58
N PRO A 33 12.38 -7.39 -2.88
CA PRO A 33 11.99 -8.30 -1.81
C PRO A 33 11.28 -7.55 -0.68
N ALA A 34 10.08 -7.98 -0.28
CA ALA A 34 9.39 -7.41 0.88
C ALA A 34 10.05 -7.87 2.18
N ARG A 35 10.60 -9.09 2.17
CA ARG A 35 11.42 -9.68 3.25
C ARG A 35 12.69 -10.29 2.67
N ARG A 36 13.71 -10.41 3.53
CA ARG A 36 14.98 -11.05 3.15
C ARG A 36 14.76 -12.53 2.82
N GLY A 37 15.14 -12.94 1.61
CA GLY A 37 15.07 -14.33 1.17
C GLY A 37 13.76 -14.74 0.48
N GLU A 38 12.88 -13.79 0.22
CA GLU A 38 11.65 -13.99 -0.56
C GLU A 38 11.95 -14.13 -2.07
N GLU A 39 11.17 -14.96 -2.77
CA GLU A 39 11.26 -15.09 -4.22
C GLU A 39 10.79 -13.80 -4.91
N ALA A 40 11.27 -13.56 -6.13
CA ALA A 40 10.99 -12.32 -6.85
C ALA A 40 9.73 -12.47 -7.72
N ASN A 41 8.57 -12.10 -7.18
CA ASN A 41 7.34 -11.79 -7.89
C ASN A 41 7.08 -10.26 -7.86
N LEU A 42 6.19 -9.75 -8.71
CA LEU A 42 5.76 -8.35 -8.61
C LEU A 42 4.77 -8.19 -7.46
N ASP A 43 5.14 -7.39 -6.47
CA ASP A 43 4.30 -7.05 -5.32
C ASP A 43 3.78 -5.61 -5.44
N LEU A 44 2.60 -5.33 -4.89
CA LEU A 44 2.13 -3.95 -4.75
C LEU A 44 2.72 -3.27 -3.51
N PHE A 45 3.22 -2.07 -3.73
CA PHE A 45 3.73 -1.15 -2.71
C PHE A 45 2.96 0.16 -2.76
N ARG A 46 2.98 0.89 -1.64
CA ARG A 46 2.58 2.31 -1.60
C ARG A 46 3.67 3.18 -1.01
N ALA A 47 3.81 4.40 -1.50
CA ALA A 47 4.65 5.44 -0.92
C ALA A 47 3.81 6.69 -0.66
N GLY A 48 3.84 7.21 0.56
CA GLY A 48 3.14 8.45 0.91
C GLY A 48 3.89 9.68 0.40
N TRP A 49 3.16 10.67 -0.12
CA TRP A 49 3.72 11.99 -0.42
C TRP A 49 4.06 12.72 0.87
N LYS A 50 5.30 13.19 0.98
CA LYS A 50 5.77 14.09 2.05
C LYS A 50 5.87 15.51 1.49
N THR A 51 6.39 16.45 2.27
CA THR A 51 6.48 17.88 1.89
C THR A 51 7.00 18.11 0.47
N ASP A 52 8.03 17.37 0.06
CA ASP A 52 8.74 17.59 -1.22
C ASP A 52 9.18 16.30 -1.94
N ARG A 53 8.86 15.12 -1.40
CA ARG A 53 9.31 13.83 -1.94
C ARG A 53 8.40 12.68 -1.51
N PHE A 54 8.57 11.51 -2.13
CA PHE A 54 7.96 10.30 -1.59
C PHE A 54 8.65 9.81 -0.32
N GLY A 55 7.86 9.27 0.59
CA GLY A 55 8.33 8.47 1.70
C GLY A 55 8.86 7.11 1.24
N GLY A 56 9.40 6.35 2.20
CA GLY A 56 9.80 4.98 1.93
C GLY A 56 8.61 4.12 1.47
N PRO A 57 8.80 3.24 0.49
CA PRO A 57 7.79 2.34 -0.01
C PRO A 57 7.40 1.31 1.06
N VAL A 58 6.12 1.00 1.13
CA VAL A 58 5.54 0.04 2.09
C VAL A 58 4.79 -1.02 1.31
N ASN A 59 5.17 -2.29 1.50
CA ASN A 59 4.49 -3.45 0.92
C ASN A 59 3.05 -3.53 1.45
N LEU A 60 2.08 -3.85 0.59
CA LEU A 60 0.66 -3.91 0.99
C LEU A 60 0.27 -5.15 1.81
N GLY A 61 1.20 -6.07 2.01
CA GLY A 61 1.07 -7.22 2.89
C GLY A 61 0.32 -8.40 2.27
N PRO A 62 0.26 -9.54 3.00
CA PRO A 62 -0.12 -10.84 2.44
C PRO A 62 -1.60 -10.98 2.07
N MET A 63 -2.44 -10.01 2.47
CA MET A 63 -3.85 -9.98 2.06
C MET A 63 -4.02 -9.49 0.61
N ILE A 64 -3.03 -8.76 0.09
CA ILE A 64 -3.02 -8.23 -1.27
C ILE A 64 -1.97 -8.96 -2.09
N ASN A 65 -0.75 -8.99 -1.56
CA ASN A 65 0.42 -9.58 -2.20
C ASN A 65 0.50 -11.07 -1.89
N THR A 66 0.64 -11.88 -2.93
CA THR A 66 0.68 -13.34 -2.82
C THR A 66 1.97 -13.87 -3.46
N GLU A 67 2.15 -15.18 -3.61
CA GLU A 67 3.31 -15.75 -4.34
C GLU A 67 3.21 -15.55 -5.88
N SER A 68 2.36 -14.62 -6.31
CA SER A 68 1.98 -14.37 -7.69
C SER A 68 2.25 -12.92 -8.03
N ASP A 69 2.18 -12.55 -9.29
CA ASP A 69 2.36 -11.16 -9.66
C ASP A 69 1.08 -10.37 -9.33
N GLU A 70 1.23 -9.25 -8.62
CA GLU A 70 0.22 -8.22 -8.41
C GLU A 70 0.65 -6.89 -9.04
N THR A 71 -0.16 -6.40 -9.98
CA THR A 71 0.17 -5.23 -10.80
C THR A 71 -1.03 -4.33 -11.05
N GLU A 72 -0.82 -3.19 -11.70
CA GLU A 72 -1.89 -2.31 -12.20
C GLU A 72 -2.89 -1.87 -11.11
N PRO A 73 -2.39 -1.32 -9.98
CA PRO A 73 -3.25 -0.90 -8.90
C PRO A 73 -4.18 0.24 -9.34
N GLY A 74 -5.40 0.23 -8.82
CA GLY A 74 -6.38 1.30 -8.93
C GLY A 74 -7.14 1.45 -7.63
N LEU A 75 -7.07 2.63 -7.01
CA LEU A 75 -7.80 2.94 -5.79
C LEU A 75 -9.07 3.72 -6.12
N SER A 76 -10.18 3.29 -5.55
CA SER A 76 -11.45 4.01 -5.63
C SER A 76 -11.39 5.36 -4.90
N ALA A 77 -12.22 6.34 -5.31
CA ALA A 77 -12.25 7.68 -4.72
C ALA A 77 -12.52 7.68 -3.20
N GLU A 78 -13.33 6.73 -2.74
CA GLU A 78 -13.63 6.50 -1.32
C GLU A 78 -12.46 5.92 -0.50
N GLY A 79 -11.35 5.54 -1.15
CA GLY A 79 -10.12 5.07 -0.50
C GLY A 79 -10.14 3.65 0.07
N PHE A 80 -11.29 2.96 0.07
CA PHE A 80 -11.41 1.63 0.69
C PHE A 80 -11.49 0.45 -0.29
N ARG A 81 -11.56 0.69 -1.61
CA ARG A 81 -11.52 -0.39 -2.62
C ARG A 81 -10.27 -0.25 -3.47
N LEU A 82 -9.44 -1.29 -3.45
CA LEU A 82 -8.29 -1.46 -4.34
C LEU A 82 -8.65 -2.50 -5.40
N VAL A 83 -8.53 -2.15 -6.67
CA VAL A 83 -8.61 -3.06 -7.81
C VAL A 83 -7.20 -3.23 -8.38
N PHE A 84 -6.83 -4.44 -8.80
CA PHE A 84 -5.51 -4.72 -9.32
C PHE A 84 -5.52 -5.99 -10.19
N ALA A 85 -4.54 -6.15 -11.05
CA ALA A 85 -4.34 -7.36 -11.85
C ALA A 85 -3.46 -8.36 -11.10
N THR A 86 -3.77 -9.65 -11.22
CA THR A 86 -2.95 -10.72 -10.63
C THR A 86 -3.09 -12.03 -11.40
N ASN A 87 -2.06 -12.88 -11.34
CA ASN A 87 -2.06 -14.24 -11.91
C ASN A 87 -2.21 -15.37 -10.87
N ARG A 88 -2.65 -15.07 -9.63
CA ARG A 88 -2.79 -16.02 -8.50
C ARG A 88 -3.62 -17.28 -8.72
N ASP A 89 -4.40 -17.31 -9.78
CA ASP A 89 -5.25 -18.44 -10.16
C ASP A 89 -4.82 -19.08 -11.50
N GLY A 90 -3.57 -18.81 -11.91
CA GLY A 90 -2.95 -19.30 -13.14
C GLY A 90 -3.21 -18.46 -14.38
N ARG A 91 -3.97 -17.35 -14.29
CA ARG A 91 -4.22 -16.41 -15.40
C ARG A 91 -4.29 -14.98 -14.89
N VAL A 92 -3.79 -14.03 -15.68
CA VAL A 92 -3.94 -12.60 -15.37
C VAL A 92 -5.42 -12.21 -15.38
N ARG A 93 -5.94 -11.80 -14.22
CA ARG A 93 -7.33 -11.37 -14.01
C ARG A 93 -7.40 -10.20 -13.03
N LEU A 94 -8.49 -9.46 -13.08
CA LEU A 94 -8.76 -8.37 -12.14
C LEU A 94 -9.33 -8.90 -10.83
N TYR A 95 -8.72 -8.47 -9.72
CA TYR A 95 -9.16 -8.73 -8.37
C TYR A 95 -9.45 -7.42 -7.66
N GLN A 96 -10.25 -7.49 -6.59
CA GLN A 96 -10.46 -6.35 -5.71
C GLN A 96 -10.28 -6.76 -4.25
N SER A 97 -9.81 -5.81 -3.45
CA SER A 97 -9.85 -5.87 -2.00
C SER A 97 -10.63 -4.68 -1.46
N VAL A 98 -11.38 -4.92 -0.39
CA VAL A 98 -12.16 -3.89 0.30
C VAL A 98 -11.67 -3.86 1.75
N ALA A 99 -11.12 -2.72 2.18
CA ALA A 99 -10.80 -2.50 3.58
C ALA A 99 -12.11 -2.48 4.38
N ARG A 100 -12.31 -3.47 5.26
CA ARG A 100 -13.60 -3.68 5.94
C ARG A 100 -13.75 -2.99 7.29
N GLU A 101 -12.74 -2.27 7.79
CA GLU A 101 -12.84 -1.65 9.12
C GLU A 101 -11.92 -0.43 9.25
N ILE A 102 -12.52 0.76 9.38
CA ILE A 102 -11.88 1.87 10.06
C ILE A 102 -12.67 2.03 11.37
N GLU A 103 -12.25 1.34 12.44
CA GLU A 103 -12.78 1.63 13.77
C GLU A 103 -12.07 2.91 14.27
N LEU A 104 -12.69 4.07 14.06
CA LEU A 104 -12.26 5.31 14.70
C LEU A 104 -12.56 5.23 16.20
N ARG A 105 -11.65 4.69 16.99
CA ARG A 105 -11.70 4.84 18.46
C ARG A 105 -11.05 6.16 18.84
N ALA A 106 -11.87 7.20 18.94
CA ALA A 106 -11.48 8.40 19.68
C ALA A 106 -11.56 8.08 21.18
N GLU A 107 -10.42 7.83 21.82
CA GLU A 107 -10.35 7.70 23.28
C GLU A 107 -10.20 9.10 23.89
N TRP A 108 -11.19 9.51 24.70
CA TRP A 108 -11.10 10.71 25.53
C TRP A 108 -10.36 10.35 26.83
N ASP A 109 -9.07 10.70 26.91
CA ASP A 109 -8.27 10.55 28.12
C ASP A 109 -8.26 11.86 28.93
N SER A 110 -9.09 11.94 29.97
CA SER A 110 -9.15 13.10 30.87
C SER A 110 -7.99 13.17 31.86
N SER A 111 -7.05 12.21 31.85
CA SER A 111 -5.85 12.25 32.69
C SER A 111 -4.70 13.07 32.09
N ARG A 112 -4.81 13.45 30.81
CA ARG A 112 -3.88 14.35 30.12
C ARG A 112 -4.58 15.69 29.91
N TRP A 113 -4.42 16.59 30.86
CA TRP A 113 -4.75 18.00 30.65
C TRP A 113 -3.75 18.58 29.65
N ASP A 114 -4.05 18.40 28.36
CA ASP A 114 -3.78 19.25 27.20
C ASP A 114 -4.03 18.46 25.90
N GLY A 115 -5.21 18.65 25.31
CA GLY A 115 -5.48 18.35 23.89
C GLY A 115 -6.16 17.00 23.57
N LEU A 116 -6.97 17.04 22.50
CA LEU A 116 -7.54 15.86 21.85
C LEU A 116 -6.41 15.13 21.09
N TRP A 117 -6.09 13.91 21.49
CA TRP A 117 -5.13 13.06 20.78
C TRP A 117 -5.88 11.99 19.99
N LEU A 118 -5.79 12.02 18.66
CA LEU A 118 -6.28 10.93 17.81
C LEU A 118 -5.19 9.85 17.73
N SER A 119 -5.50 8.63 18.14
CA SER A 119 -4.66 7.47 17.85
C SER A 119 -5.40 6.55 16.88
N VAL A 120 -4.73 6.16 15.79
CA VAL A 120 -5.26 5.20 14.83
C VAL A 120 -4.61 3.85 15.15
N ARG A 121 -5.40 2.87 15.58
CA ARG A 121 -4.98 1.46 15.62
C ARG A 121 -5.58 0.75 14.42
N ILE A 122 -4.75 0.00 13.71
CA ILE A 122 -5.18 -0.89 12.62
C ILE A 122 -5.09 -2.30 13.18
N SER A 123 -6.23 -2.97 13.38
CA SER A 123 -6.27 -4.40 13.64
C SER A 123 -6.46 -5.16 12.33
N GLY A 124 -5.64 -6.20 12.11
CA GLY A 124 -5.91 -7.23 11.12
C GLY A 124 -6.92 -8.25 11.66
N PRO A 125 -7.49 -9.12 10.80
CA PRO A 125 -8.36 -10.20 11.28
C PRO A 125 -7.57 -11.10 12.25
N GLY A 126 -8.21 -11.47 13.36
CA GLY A 126 -7.70 -12.45 14.31
C GLY A 126 -7.52 -13.84 13.67
N PRO A 127 -6.83 -14.76 14.37
CA PRO A 127 -6.43 -16.06 13.84
C PRO A 127 -7.60 -16.92 13.33
#